data_AF-A0A023GMG1-F1
#
_entry.id   AF-A0A023GMG1-F1
#
_cell.length_a   1.000
_cell.length_b   1.000
_cell.length_c   1.000
_cell.angle_alpha   90.00
_cell.angle_beta   90.00
_cell.angle_gamma   90.00
#
_symmetry.space_group_name_H-M   'P 1'
#
loop_
_entity.id
_entity.type
_entity.pdbx_description
1 polymer ?
#
loop_
_entity_poly.entity_id
_entity_poly.type
_entity_poly.pdbx_seq_one_letter_code
_entity_poly.pdbx_strand_id
1 'polypeptide(L)'
;MALQVVLLGVFNGQGLAECRALVRVNPGQEYIKLLLCDERLKGAVLIGDTDLEETCENLLLDQLNLGPLADHLLDPEVDIEDFFD
;
A
#
# COMPACT_ATOMS: atom_id res chain seq x y z
N MET A 1 -18.20 -12.07 10.84
CA MET A 1 -17.40 -10.83 10.92
C MET A 1 -17.41 -10.19 9.54
N ALA A 2 -17.61 -8.89 9.47
CA ALA A 2 -17.43 -8.12 8.23
C ALA A 2 -16.02 -7.53 8.25
N LEU A 3 -15.31 -7.61 7.13
CA LEU A 3 -14.01 -6.95 6.97
C LEU A 3 -14.25 -5.59 6.32
N GLN A 4 -13.56 -4.56 6.83
CA GLN A 4 -13.48 -3.26 6.17
C GLN A 4 -12.75 -3.42 4.84
N VAL A 5 -13.15 -2.64 3.84
CA VAL A 5 -12.50 -2.59 2.53
C VAL A 5 -12.26 -1.14 2.17
N VAL A 6 -10.99 -0.79 1.95
CA VAL A 6 -10.55 0.53 1.52
C VAL A 6 -9.80 0.39 0.20
N LEU A 7 -10.17 1.23 -0.76
CA LEU A 7 -9.60 1.25 -2.11
C LEU A 7 -9.09 2.67 -2.39
N LEU A 8 -7.79 2.81 -2.63
CA LEU A 8 -7.15 4.11 -2.82
C LEU A 8 -6.47 4.20 -4.18
N GLY A 9 -6.51 5.38 -4.80
CA GLY A 9 -5.89 5.66 -6.09
C GLY A 9 -6.37 4.72 -7.21
N VAL A 10 -5.47 4.33 -8.11
CA VAL A 10 -5.71 3.37 -9.19
C VAL A 10 -5.53 1.94 -8.66
N PHE A 11 -6.31 1.57 -7.64
CA PHE A 11 -6.22 0.29 -6.91
C PHE A 11 -6.30 -0.96 -7.80
N ASN A 12 -6.93 -0.85 -8.96
CA ASN A 12 -7.10 -1.92 -9.95
C ASN A 12 -6.02 -1.90 -11.06
N GLY A 13 -5.10 -0.94 -11.05
CA GLY A 13 -4.04 -0.79 -12.04
C GLY A 13 -4.49 -0.37 -13.44
N GLN A 14 -5.75 0.03 -13.62
CA GLN A 14 -6.29 0.34 -14.94
C GLN A 14 -5.57 1.54 -15.57
N GLY A 15 -5.01 1.35 -16.77
CA GLY A 15 -4.32 2.40 -17.50
C GLY A 15 -2.92 2.73 -16.98
N LEU A 16 -2.40 1.98 -16.01
CA LEU A 16 -1.01 2.08 -15.59
C LEU A 16 -0.09 1.28 -16.52
N ALA A 17 1.17 1.69 -16.59
CA ALA A 17 2.24 0.97 -17.28
C ALA A 17 2.72 -0.24 -16.45
N GLU A 18 3.94 -0.72 -16.66
CA GLU A 18 4.52 -1.76 -15.80
C GLU A 18 4.60 -1.28 -14.34
N CYS A 19 4.03 -2.07 -13.44
CA CYS A 19 3.98 -1.79 -12.01
C CYS A 19 4.32 -3.04 -11.22
N ARG A 20 4.95 -2.84 -10.06
CA ARG A 20 5.18 -3.88 -9.07
C ARG A 20 4.03 -3.88 -8.08
N ALA A 21 3.45 -5.06 -7.82
CA ALA A 21 2.51 -5.24 -6.73
C ALA A 21 3.25 -5.78 -5.51
N LEU A 22 3.19 -5.05 -4.39
CA LEU A 22 3.57 -5.56 -3.07
C LEU A 22 2.31 -6.14 -2.43
N VAL A 23 2.39 -7.35 -1.88
CA VAL A 23 1.23 -8.04 -1.32
C VAL A 23 1.57 -8.69 0.01
N ARG A 24 0.75 -8.42 1.04
CA ARG A 24 0.73 -9.14 2.32
C ARG A 24 -0.64 -9.77 2.50
N VAL A 25 -0.66 -11.03 2.91
CA VAL A 25 -1.91 -11.79 3.13
C VAL A 25 -1.85 -12.47 4.48
N ASN A 26 -2.79 -12.14 5.35
CA ASN A 26 -3.05 -12.88 6.58
C ASN A 26 -4.48 -13.44 6.51
N PRO A 27 -4.64 -14.74 6.15
CA PRO A 27 -5.94 -15.31 5.82
C PRO A 27 -6.98 -15.13 6.93
N GLY A 28 -8.11 -14.53 6.57
CA GLY A 28 -9.23 -14.29 7.49
C GLY A 28 -9.05 -13.08 8.41
N GLN A 29 -7.94 -12.34 8.31
CA GLN A 29 -7.65 -11.15 9.09
C GLN A 29 -7.46 -9.94 8.18
N GLU A 30 -6.48 -9.98 7.29
CA GLU A 30 -6.12 -8.84 6.44
C GLU A 30 -5.60 -9.24 5.05
N TYR A 31 -5.78 -8.33 4.09
CA TYR A 31 -5.16 -8.36 2.77
C TYR A 31 -4.73 -6.95 2.39
N ILE A 32 -3.45 -6.79 2.08
CA ILE A 32 -2.87 -5.53 1.63
C ILE A 32 -2.23 -5.75 0.27
N LYS A 33 -2.56 -4.89 -0.69
CA LYS A 33 -1.90 -4.80 -2.00
C LYS A 33 -1.59 -3.36 -2.32
N LEU A 34 -0.31 -3.06 -2.53
CA LEU A 34 0.18 -1.76 -2.99
C LEU A 34 0.68 -1.87 -4.42
N LEU A 35 0.29 -0.94 -5.28
CA LEU A 35 0.75 -0.84 -6.66
C LEU A 35 1.79 0.27 -6.77
N LEU A 36 3.04 -0.12 -7.01
CA LEU A 36 4.16 0.78 -7.24
C LEU A 36 4.46 0.87 -8.74
N CYS A 37 4.44 2.08 -9.30
CA CYS A 37 4.85 2.33 -10.68
C CYS A 37 5.85 3.47 -10.68
N ASP A 38 6.99 3.28 -11.33
CA ASP A 38 8.14 4.21 -11.26
C ASP A 38 8.53 4.51 -9.80
N GLU A 39 8.61 3.45 -8.99
CA GLU A 39 8.94 3.49 -7.55
C GLU A 39 7.96 4.29 -6.68
N ARG A 40 6.82 4.75 -7.20
CA ARG A 40 5.83 5.56 -6.46
C ARG A 40 4.52 4.81 -6.29
N LEU A 41 3.85 5.03 -5.16
CA LEU A 41 2.52 4.46 -4.92
C LEU A 41 1.50 5.06 -5.90
N LYS A 42 0.73 4.19 -6.56
CA LYS A 42 -0.34 4.56 -7.50
C LYS A 42 -1.72 4.04 -7.10
N GLY A 43 -1.77 3.01 -6.25
CA GLY A 43 -3.03 2.55 -5.69
C GLY A 43 -2.84 1.48 -4.63
N ALA A 44 -3.84 1.34 -3.77
CA ALA A 44 -3.86 0.38 -2.69
C ALA A 44 -5.21 -0.33 -2.57
N VAL A 45 -5.17 -1.61 -2.18
CA VAL A 45 -6.31 -2.38 -1.69
C VAL A 45 -5.98 -2.80 -0.27
N LEU A 46 -6.75 -2.30 0.69
CA LEU A 46 -6.61 -2.60 2.11
C LEU A 46 -7.91 -3.27 2.57
N ILE A 47 -7.79 -4.47 3.14
CA ILE A 47 -8.93 -5.25 3.62
C ILE A 47 -8.60 -5.72 5.03
N GLY A 48 -9.54 -5.55 5.95
CA GLY A 48 -9.34 -5.87 7.37
C GLY A 48 -8.91 -4.65 8.17
N ASP A 49 -8.24 -4.89 9.29
CA ASP A 49 -7.69 -3.88 10.19
C ASP A 49 -6.21 -3.72 9.82
N THR A 50 -5.89 -2.72 9.00
CA THR A 50 -4.55 -2.61 8.39
C THR A 50 -3.68 -1.50 8.95
N ASP A 51 -4.29 -0.48 9.58
CA ASP A 51 -3.63 0.74 10.06
C ASP A 51 -2.80 1.49 8.99
N LEU A 52 -3.06 1.26 7.69
CA LEU A 52 -2.26 1.80 6.58
C LEU A 52 -3.01 2.82 5.72
N GLU A 53 -4.27 3.08 6.03
CA GLU A 53 -5.15 3.97 5.26
C GLU A 53 -4.55 5.38 5.11
N GLU A 54 -4.23 6.03 6.24
CA GLU A 54 -3.69 7.40 6.27
C GLU A 54 -2.29 7.47 5.63
N THR A 55 -1.42 6.52 5.97
CA THR A 55 -0.09 6.41 5.37
C THR A 55 -0.17 6.27 3.85
N CYS A 56 -1.06 5.42 3.33
CA CYS A 56 -1.24 5.24 1.89
C CYS A 56 -1.81 6.49 1.20
N GLU A 57 -2.73 7.21 1.84
CA GLU A 57 -3.24 8.48 1.33
C GLU A 57 -2.14 9.53 1.22
N ASN A 58 -1.29 9.67 2.24
CA ASN A 58 -0.16 10.59 2.23
C ASN A 58 0.87 10.21 1.15
N LEU A 59 1.21 8.93 1.03
CA LEU A 59 2.11 8.43 -0.03
C LEU A 59 1.59 8.70 -1.44
N LEU A 60 0.27 8.58 -1.64
CA LEU A 60 -0.38 8.91 -2.90
C LEU A 60 -0.36 10.42 -3.16
N LEU A 61 -0.52 11.26 -2.13
CA LEU A 61 -0.48 12.71 -2.25
C LEU A 61 0.93 13.21 -2.59
N ASP A 62 1.92 12.78 -1.82
CA ASP A 62 3.31 13.28 -1.88
C ASP A 62 4.13 12.64 -3.00
N GLN A 63 3.62 11.52 -3.55
CA GLN A 63 4.26 10.80 -4.64
C GLN A 63 5.70 10.39 -4.31
N LEU A 64 6.02 10.04 -3.06
CA LEU A 64 7.41 9.75 -2.66
C LEU A 64 8.02 8.58 -3.44
N ASN A 65 9.34 8.61 -3.64
CA ASN A 65 10.08 7.49 -4.20
C ASN A 65 10.29 6.43 -3.11
N LEU A 66 9.70 5.26 -3.31
CA LEU A 66 9.67 4.13 -2.39
C LEU A 66 10.61 2.99 -2.79
N GLY A 67 11.36 3.13 -3.88
CA GLY A 67 12.29 2.10 -4.38
C GLY A 67 13.20 1.52 -3.29
N PRO A 68 13.87 2.35 -2.47
CA PRO A 68 14.73 1.88 -1.39
C PRO A 68 14.00 1.14 -0.25
N LEU A 69 12.70 1.39 -0.09
CA LEU A 69 11.88 0.89 1.03
C LEU A 69 10.89 -0.20 0.60
N ALA A 70 10.77 -0.46 -0.71
CA ALA A 70 9.72 -1.29 -1.27
C ALA A 70 9.64 -2.69 -0.67
N ASP A 71 10.76 -3.26 -0.26
CA ASP A 71 10.82 -4.60 0.32
C ASP A 71 10.43 -4.62 1.81
N HIS A 72 10.40 -3.46 2.48
CA HIS A 72 10.07 -3.29 3.90
C HIS A 72 8.69 -2.67 4.13
N LEU A 73 8.08 -2.05 3.10
CA LEU A 73 6.78 -1.38 3.17
C LEU A 73 5.61 -2.24 3.66
N LEU A 74 5.72 -3.56 3.67
CA LEU A 74 4.65 -4.43 4.17
C LEU A 74 5.10 -5.26 5.37
N ASP A 75 6.28 -5.00 5.90
CA ASP A 75 6.74 -5.66 7.11
C ASP A 75 5.91 -5.16 8.30
N PRO A 76 5.15 -6.03 8.99
CA PRO A 76 4.32 -5.62 10.13
C PRO A 76 5.14 -5.18 11.35
N GLU A 77 6.45 -5.46 11.40
CA GLU A 77 7.33 -4.98 12.46
C GLU A 77 7.92 -3.59 12.17
N VAL A 78 7.68 -3.08 10.96
CA VAL A 78 8.19 -1.80 10.49
C VAL A 78 7.07 -0.77 10.51
N ASP A 79 7.21 0.26 11.34
CA ASP A 79 6.32 1.41 11.25
C ASP A 79 6.72 2.25 10.04
N ILE A 80 5.81 2.35 9.08
CA ILE A 80 6.07 3.05 7.82
C ILE A 80 6.04 4.56 8.04
N GLU A 81 5.31 5.04 9.04
CA GLU A 81 5.20 6.47 9.35
C GLU A 81 6.56 7.06 9.77
N ASP A 82 7.37 6.27 10.48
CA ASP A 82 8.73 6.63 10.89
C ASP A 82 9.68 6.97 9.72
N PHE A 83 9.37 6.55 8.49
CA PHE A 83 10.20 6.87 7.30
C PHE A 83 9.88 8.24 6.70
N PHE A 84 8.78 8.86 7.10
CA PHE A 84 8.24 10.06 6.48
C PHE A 84 8.26 11.31 7.37
N ASP A 85 8.68 11.17 8.64
CA ASP A 85 9.07 12.25 9.56
C ASP A 85 10.55 12.68 9.40
#